data_AF-A0A4V1VK66-F1
#
_entry.id   AF-A0A4V1VK66-F1
#
_cell.length_a   1.000
_cell.length_b   1.000
_cell.length_c   1.000
_cell.angle_alpha   90.00
_cell.angle_beta   90.00
_cell.angle_gamma   90.00
#
_symmetry.space_group_name_H-M   'P 1'
#
loop_
_entity.id
_entity.type
_entity.pdbx_description
1 polymer ?
#
loop_
_entity_poly.entity_id
_entity_poly.type
_entity_poly.pdbx_seq_one_letter_code
_entity_poly.pdbx_strand_id
1 'polypeptide(L)' 'VKTIPLGIREAGRRMNSMSQGGLPVDVAEAITWLSGPGAAAVSGNVVGVNGQMLIGAS' A
#
# COMPACT_ATOMS: atom_id res chain seq x y z
N VAL A 1 -16.39 -6.95 16.45
CA VAL A 1 -15.41 -6.56 15.41
C VAL A 1 -16.18 -5.83 14.32
N LYS A 2 -15.95 -4.53 14.10
CA LYS A 2 -16.72 -3.77 13.10
C LYS A 2 -16.04 -3.94 11.74
N THR A 3 -16.61 -4.77 10.89
CA THR A 3 -16.10 -5.07 9.55
C THR A 3 -16.30 -3.87 8.63
N ILE A 4 -15.40 -3.68 7.66
CA ILE A 4 -15.54 -2.63 6.63
C ILE A 4 -16.83 -2.89 5.82
N PRO A 5 -17.71 -1.87 5.64
CA PRO A 5 -18.91 -2.00 4.82
C PRO A 5 -18.61 -2.48 3.39
N LEU A 6 -19.48 -3.33 2.83
CA LEU A 6 -19.23 -4.02 1.55
C LEU A 6 -18.83 -3.08 0.41
N GLY A 7 -19.58 -1.98 0.22
CA GLY A 7 -19.30 -1.02 -0.86
C GLY A 7 -17.90 -0.39 -0.74
N ILE A 8 -17.53 0.05 0.47
CA ILE A 8 -16.21 0.63 0.74
C ILE A 8 -15.11 -0.42 0.58
N ARG A 9 -15.35 -1.65 1.06
CA ARG A 9 -14.40 -2.75 0.96
C ARG A 9 -14.12 -3.11 -0.50
N GLU A 10 -15.15 -3.16 -1.34
CA GLU A 10 -15.00 -3.55 -2.74
C GLU A 10 -14.37 -2.45 -3.59
N ALA A 11 -14.75 -1.20 -3.36
CA ALA A 11 -14.10 -0.04 -3.95
C ALA A 11 -12.60 -0.04 -3.64
N GLY A 12 -12.22 -0.23 -2.37
CA GLY A 12 -10.83 -0.30 -1.94
C GLY A 12 -10.04 -1.46 -2.57
N ARG A 13 -10.68 -2.61 -2.83
CA ARG A 13 -10.00 -3.74 -3.50
C ARG A 13 -9.78 -3.52 -5.00
N ARG A 14 -10.66 -2.81 -5.70
CA ARG A 14 -10.65 -2.75 -7.17
C ARG A 14 -10.16 -1.45 -7.77
N MET A 15 -10.20 -0.34 -7.03
CA MET A 15 -9.82 0.98 -7.55
C MET A 15 -8.30 1.22 -7.55
N ASN A 16 -7.55 0.24 -8.04
CA ASN A 16 -6.11 0.30 -8.22
C ASN A 16 -5.75 -0.51 -9.47
N SER A 17 -4.55 -0.31 -10.03
CA SER A 17 -4.13 -0.96 -11.27
C SER A 17 -4.02 -2.48 -11.16
N MET A 18 -3.81 -3.01 -9.95
CA MET A 18 -3.70 -4.45 -9.69
C MET A 18 -5.06 -5.15 -9.54
N SER A 19 -6.17 -4.38 -9.48
CA SER A 19 -7.54 -4.87 -9.30
C SER A 19 -7.75 -5.80 -8.11
N GLN A 20 -6.87 -5.73 -7.11
CA GLN A 20 -6.91 -6.56 -5.90
C GLN A 20 -6.54 -5.75 -4.66
N GLY A 21 -6.96 -6.23 -3.48
CA GLY A 21 -6.47 -5.70 -2.21
C GLY A 21 -5.08 -6.23 -1.90
N GLY A 22 -4.23 -5.41 -1.29
CA GLY A 22 -2.91 -5.83 -0.84
C GLY A 22 -2.95 -6.84 0.31
N LEU A 23 -1.84 -7.54 0.49
CA LEU A 23 -1.58 -8.45 1.59
C LEU A 23 -0.66 -7.76 2.62
N PRO A 24 -0.67 -8.21 3.89
CA PRO A 24 0.24 -7.66 4.90
C PRO A 24 1.72 -7.77 4.53
N VAL A 25 2.10 -8.78 3.74
CA VAL A 25 3.49 -9.00 3.29
C VAL A 25 3.99 -7.88 2.38
N ASP A 26 3.12 -7.31 1.54
CA ASP A 26 3.49 -6.24 0.59
C ASP A 26 3.97 -4.99 1.35
N VAL A 27 3.30 -4.66 2.46
CA VAL A 27 3.68 -3.56 3.35
C VAL A 27 4.97 -3.89 4.11
N ALA A 28 5.09 -5.14 4.60
CA ALA A 28 6.28 -5.58 5.33
C ALA A 28 7.54 -5.55 4.46
N GLU A 29 7.44 -5.92 3.18
CA GLU A 29 8.55 -5.90 2.24
C GLU A 29 9.03 -4.46 1.98
N ALA A 30 8.10 -3.51 1.77
CA ALA A 30 8.46 -2.10 1.61
C ALA A 30 9.17 -1.51 2.85
N ILE A 31 8.68 -1.85 4.05
CA ILE A 31 9.33 -1.47 5.31
C ILE A 31 10.73 -2.12 5.41
N THR A 32 10.82 -3.40 5.10
CA THR A 32 12.08 -4.15 5.17
C THR A 32 13.12 -3.54 4.24
N TRP A 33 12.73 -3.19 3.01
CA TRP A 33 13.57 -2.47 2.05
C TRP A 33 14.07 -1.14 2.62
N LEU A 34 13.18 -0.33 3.21
CA LEU A 34 13.57 0.94 3.86
C LEU A 34 14.48 0.76 5.08
N SER A 35 14.40 -0.39 5.78
CA SER A 35 15.24 -0.70 6.95
C SER A 35 16.53 -1.46 6.63
N GLY A 36 16.72 -1.87 5.37
CA GLY A 36 17.82 -2.72 4.96
C GLY A 36 19.18 -1.98 4.98
N PRO A 37 20.30 -2.72 5.05
CA PRO A 37 21.64 -2.13 5.11
C PRO A 37 21.99 -1.27 3.87
N GLY A 38 21.36 -1.51 2.73
CA GLY A 38 21.52 -0.71 1.51
C GLY A 38 20.71 0.59 1.47
N ALA A 39 19.83 0.84 2.44
CA ALA A 39 18.93 1.99 2.43
C ALA A 39 19.50 3.24 3.12
N ALA A 40 20.79 3.26 3.49
CA ALA A 40 21.42 4.35 4.23
C ALA A 40 21.30 5.74 3.56
N ALA A 41 21.17 5.80 2.23
CA ALA A 41 20.96 7.03 1.46
C ALA A 41 19.48 7.34 1.15
N VAL A 42 18.53 6.52 1.62
CA VAL A 42 17.09 6.66 1.36
C VAL A 42 16.41 7.25 2.59
N SER A 43 16.20 8.57 2.61
CA SER A 43 15.61 9.29 3.75
C SER A 43 14.55 10.29 3.30
N GLY A 44 13.54 10.53 4.16
CA GLY A 44 12.47 11.49 3.90
C GLY A 44 11.44 11.08 2.84
N ASN A 45 11.43 9.80 2.42
CA ASN A 45 10.51 9.31 1.39
C ASN A 45 9.16 8.87 1.98
N VAL A 46 8.09 9.14 1.24
CA VAL A 46 6.76 8.58 1.48
C VAL A 46 6.45 7.66 0.30
N VAL A 47 6.32 6.37 0.56
CA VAL A 47 6.11 5.35 -0.47
C VAL A 47 4.72 4.75 -0.31
N GLY A 48 3.88 4.89 -1.35
CA GLY A 48 2.56 4.30 -1.37
C GLY A 48 2.61 2.80 -1.67
N VAL A 49 2.19 1.96 -0.73
CA VAL A 49 2.01 0.50 -0.92
C VAL A 49 0.53 0.21 -1.18
N ASN A 50 0.04 0.63 -2.35
CA ASN A 50 -1.40 0.66 -2.63
C ASN A 50 -1.79 0.12 -4.02
N GLY A 51 -0.86 -0.52 -4.74
CA GLY A 51 -1.12 -1.06 -6.08
C GLY A 51 -1.43 0.00 -7.14
N GLN A 52 -0.94 1.23 -6.96
CA GLN A 52 -1.31 2.41 -7.74
C GLN A 52 -2.80 2.74 -7.61
N MET A 53 -3.23 3.05 -6.38
CA MET A 53 -4.60 3.44 -6.07
C MET A 53 -5.02 4.67 -6.90
N LEU A 54 -6.24 4.64 -7.44
CA LEU A 54 -6.84 5.76 -8.20
C LEU A 54 -7.13 6.99 -7.32
N ILE A 55 -7.15 6.83 -6.00
CA ILE A 55 -7.34 7.91 -5.04
C ILE A 55 -5.96 8.38 -4.56
N GLY A 56 -5.68 9.67 -4.75
CA GLY A 56 -4.47 10.34 -4.26
C GLY A 56 -4.46 11.80 -4.69
N ALA A 57 -3.59 12.60 -4.07
CA ALA A 57 -3.23 13.90 -4.63
C ALA A 57 -2.26 13.64 -5.79
N SER A 58 -2.48 14.31 -6.91
CA SER A 58 -1.55 14.36 -8.04
C SER A 58 -0.27 15.10 -7.68
#